data_AF-A0A1H6IH40-F1
#
_entry.id   AF-A0A1H6IH40-F1
#
_cell.length_a   1.000
_cell.length_b   1.000
_cell.length_c   1.000
_cell.angle_alpha   90.00
_cell.angle_beta   90.00
_cell.angle_gamma   90.00
#
_symmetry.space_group_name_H-M   'P 1'
#
loop_
_entity.id
_entity.type
_entity.pdbx_description
1 polymer ?
#
loop_
_entity_poly.entity_id
_entity_poly.type
_entity_poly.pdbx_seq_one_letter_code
_entity_poly.pdbx_strand_id
1 'polypeptide(L)'
;MNNNSDRPADELFTGVDDVRDDDSEREPLLTPEDRPRGILTPTDREYLCGLKEYAQPQTDANRRQDIRERVVNGLKDFVLLSLFLEPDEREKIFEELGPEETDDVLAAMVAFGYLGLHGDRPRLETCIEHGVLQGANVDKLFQSSGRATNVDVSIWVDYNTDIEKLYRRFEDGQELTDAEIGALVRAGEIGGDEIEELVESPRGFPGVFAGRGSVD
;
A
#
# COMPACT_ATOMS: atom_id res chain seq x y z
N MET A 1 -31.44 62.96 -3.13
CA MET A 1 -32.48 61.90 -3.18
C MET A 1 -31.78 60.63 -3.66
N ASN A 2 -31.27 59.81 -2.74
CA ASN A 2 -31.91 58.65 -2.12
C ASN A 2 -32.10 57.43 -3.05
N ASN A 3 -31.25 56.43 -2.75
CA ASN A 3 -31.51 55.00 -2.56
C ASN A 3 -31.78 54.06 -3.73
N ASN A 4 -30.88 53.05 -3.80
CA ASN A 4 -31.11 51.59 -3.64
C ASN A 4 -32.24 50.97 -4.48
N SER A 5 -32.12 49.81 -5.12
CA SER A 5 -31.15 48.72 -5.16
C SER A 5 -31.70 47.75 -6.20
N ASP A 6 -30.84 47.08 -6.98
CA ASP A 6 -31.00 45.65 -7.26
C ASP A 6 -29.76 45.16 -8.02
N ARG A 7 -29.06 44.19 -7.42
CA ARG A 7 -28.15 43.30 -8.14
C ARG A 7 -28.97 42.14 -8.69
N PRO A 8 -28.50 41.53 -9.79
CA PRO A 8 -28.28 40.10 -9.70
C PRO A 8 -26.86 39.72 -10.11
N ALA A 9 -26.38 38.69 -9.43
CA ALA A 9 -25.22 37.89 -9.78
C ALA A 9 -25.48 37.11 -11.08
N ASP A 10 -24.43 36.91 -11.87
CA ASP A 10 -24.11 35.61 -12.45
C ASP A 10 -22.74 35.69 -13.13
N GLU A 11 -21.73 35.32 -12.33
CA GLU A 11 -20.42 34.90 -12.79
C GLU A 11 -20.59 33.54 -13.49
N LEU A 12 -20.65 33.55 -14.82
CA LEU A 12 -20.51 32.32 -15.60
C LEU A 12 -19.02 31.96 -15.69
N PHE A 13 -18.58 31.13 -14.75
CA PHE A 13 -17.38 30.32 -14.87
C PHE A 13 -17.51 29.37 -16.07
N THR A 14 -16.91 29.70 -17.21
CA THR A 14 -16.56 28.72 -18.24
C THR A 14 -15.12 28.29 -17.99
N GLY A 15 -14.94 27.35 -17.09
CA GLY A 15 -13.64 26.84 -16.67
C GLY A 15 -13.72 25.35 -16.37
N VAL A 16 -14.22 24.58 -17.33
CA VAL A 16 -13.96 23.14 -17.40
C VAL A 16 -13.39 22.93 -18.78
N ASP A 17 -12.09 22.73 -18.86
CA ASP A 17 -11.47 21.78 -19.78
C ASP A 17 -10.00 21.60 -19.37
N ASP A 18 -9.61 20.33 -19.31
CA ASP A 18 -8.24 19.81 -19.20
C ASP A 18 -7.55 19.85 -17.82
N VAL A 19 -8.14 19.15 -16.84
CA VAL A 19 -7.28 18.32 -15.96
C VAL A 19 -6.90 17.09 -16.79
N ARG A 20 -5.82 17.20 -17.54
CA ARG A 20 -5.15 16.03 -18.07
C ARG A 20 -4.66 15.24 -16.87
N ASP A 21 -5.18 14.03 -16.69
CA ASP A 21 -4.48 12.98 -15.96
C ASP A 21 -3.15 12.77 -16.70
N ASP A 22 -2.14 13.54 -16.30
CA ASP A 22 -0.75 13.38 -16.70
C ASP A 22 -0.13 12.21 -15.94
N ASP A 23 -0.75 11.04 -16.05
CA ASP A 23 -0.22 9.77 -15.57
C ASP A 23 0.56 9.04 -16.70
N SER A 24 0.70 9.69 -17.86
CA SER A 24 1.34 9.11 -19.06
C SER A 24 2.84 9.37 -19.19
N GLU A 25 3.46 10.17 -18.32
CA GLU A 25 4.90 10.49 -18.37
C GLU A 25 5.70 10.08 -17.12
N ARG A 26 5.16 9.21 -16.27
CA ARG A 26 6.01 8.56 -15.26
C ARG A 26 6.75 7.40 -15.91
N GLU A 27 8.02 7.64 -16.24
CA GLU A 27 8.94 6.55 -16.57
C GLU A 27 8.86 5.47 -15.48
N PRO A 28 8.87 4.17 -15.85
CA PRO A 28 8.78 3.10 -14.85
C PRO A 28 9.90 3.28 -13.83
N LEU A 29 9.50 3.42 -12.55
CA LEU A 29 10.40 3.70 -11.41
C LEU A 29 11.60 2.74 -11.33
N LEU A 30 11.52 1.55 -11.93
CA LEU A 30 12.60 0.57 -11.97
C LEU A 30 12.53 -0.22 -13.28
N THR A 31 13.61 -0.23 -14.07
CA THR A 31 13.81 -1.31 -15.05
C THR A 31 14.54 -2.48 -14.37
N PRO A 32 14.19 -3.74 -14.69
CA PRO A 32 14.74 -4.91 -14.00
C PRO A 32 16.26 -5.11 -14.19
N GLU A 33 16.89 -4.41 -15.13
CA GLU A 33 18.31 -4.58 -15.52
C GLU A 33 19.27 -3.59 -14.85
N ASP A 34 18.80 -2.53 -14.21
CA ASP A 34 19.64 -1.37 -13.85
C ASP A 34 20.55 -1.54 -12.63
N ARG A 35 20.57 -2.72 -11.98
CA ARG A 35 21.37 -2.89 -10.75
C ARG A 35 21.88 -4.31 -10.48
N PRO A 36 22.96 -4.48 -9.69
CA PRO A 36 23.39 -5.78 -9.19
C PRO A 36 22.29 -6.53 -8.40
N ARG A 37 22.55 -7.80 -8.09
CA ARG A 37 21.62 -8.60 -7.27
C ARG A 37 21.52 -8.03 -5.85
N GLY A 38 20.30 -7.95 -5.33
CA GLY A 38 20.03 -7.76 -3.91
C GLY A 38 19.39 -9.03 -3.36
N ILE A 39 18.26 -8.88 -2.66
CA ILE A 39 17.36 -10.00 -2.31
C ILE A 39 16.92 -10.76 -3.58
N LEU A 40 16.53 -10.00 -4.61
CA LEU A 40 16.16 -10.51 -5.91
C LEU A 40 17.37 -10.62 -6.84
N THR A 41 17.43 -11.72 -7.59
CA THR A 41 18.36 -11.86 -8.73
C THR A 41 17.81 -11.15 -9.96
N PRO A 42 18.65 -10.84 -10.97
CA PRO A 42 18.19 -10.27 -12.24
C PRO A 42 17.02 -11.07 -12.85
N THR A 43 17.14 -12.40 -12.87
CA THR A 43 16.11 -13.27 -13.41
C THR A 43 14.81 -13.29 -12.60
N ASP A 44 14.81 -12.88 -11.33
CA ASP A 44 13.55 -12.73 -10.59
C ASP A 44 12.87 -11.42 -10.93
N ARG A 45 13.66 -10.36 -11.14
CA ARG A 45 13.14 -9.06 -11.57
C ARG A 45 12.54 -9.19 -12.98
N GLU A 46 13.23 -9.85 -13.91
CA GLU A 46 12.67 -10.20 -15.23
C GLU A 46 11.33 -10.94 -15.11
N TYR A 47 11.26 -11.93 -14.20
CA TYR A 47 10.05 -12.72 -13.97
C TYR A 47 8.90 -11.88 -13.40
N LEU A 48 9.16 -11.07 -12.37
CA LEU A 48 8.16 -10.21 -11.73
C LEU A 48 7.67 -9.09 -12.64
N CYS A 49 8.53 -8.58 -13.53
CA CYS A 49 8.18 -7.58 -14.54
C CYS A 49 7.51 -8.18 -15.79
N GLY A 50 7.28 -9.49 -15.84
CA GLY A 50 6.66 -10.16 -16.99
C GLY A 50 7.56 -10.25 -18.24
N LEU A 51 8.85 -9.92 -18.13
CA LEU A 51 9.82 -10.05 -19.23
C LEU A 51 10.26 -11.50 -19.45
N LYS A 52 10.01 -12.38 -18.47
CA LYS A 52 10.34 -13.80 -18.54
C LYS A 52 9.20 -14.66 -18.03
N GLU A 53 8.72 -15.56 -18.89
CA GLU A 53 7.68 -16.53 -18.57
C GLU A 53 8.20 -17.96 -18.70
N TYR A 54 7.67 -18.86 -17.87
CA TYR A 54 8.01 -20.28 -17.92
C TYR A 54 6.84 -21.07 -18.49
N ALA A 55 7.06 -21.75 -19.61
CA ALA A 55 6.04 -22.58 -20.25
C ALA A 55 5.64 -23.80 -19.38
N GLN A 56 6.55 -24.30 -18.54
CA GLN A 56 6.31 -25.46 -17.69
C GLN A 56 5.78 -25.02 -16.31
N PRO A 57 4.58 -25.46 -15.89
CA PRO A 57 3.98 -25.05 -14.61
C PRO A 57 4.85 -25.33 -13.38
N GLN A 58 5.61 -26.42 -13.41
CA GLN A 58 6.52 -26.78 -12.31
C GLN A 58 7.68 -25.79 -12.19
N THR A 59 8.25 -25.35 -13.31
CA THR A 59 9.35 -24.38 -13.33
C THR A 59 8.87 -23.00 -12.87
N ASP A 60 7.67 -22.62 -13.27
CA ASP A 60 7.01 -21.40 -12.80
C ASP A 60 6.76 -21.43 -11.27
N ALA A 61 6.20 -22.52 -10.75
CA ALA A 61 5.97 -22.71 -9.33
C ALA A 61 7.28 -22.67 -8.52
N ASN A 62 8.33 -23.34 -9.02
CA ASN A 62 9.66 -23.30 -8.40
C ASN A 62 10.20 -21.86 -8.37
N ARG A 63 10.05 -21.08 -9.45
CA ARG A 63 10.46 -19.68 -9.47
C ARG A 63 9.77 -18.84 -8.40
N ARG A 64 8.45 -18.98 -8.24
CA ARG A 64 7.70 -18.28 -7.18
C ARG A 64 8.17 -18.69 -5.79
N GLN A 65 8.48 -19.97 -5.61
CA GLN A 65 9.00 -20.49 -4.34
C GLN A 65 10.39 -19.92 -4.03
N ASP A 66 11.30 -19.90 -5.00
CA ASP A 66 12.66 -19.36 -4.82
C ASP A 66 12.66 -17.86 -4.49
N ILE A 67 11.74 -17.10 -5.10
CA ILE A 67 11.55 -15.67 -4.78
C ILE A 67 11.04 -15.53 -3.35
N ARG A 68 10.00 -16.30 -2.97
CA ARG A 68 9.43 -16.27 -1.62
C ARG A 68 10.49 -16.58 -0.56
N GLU A 69 11.28 -17.63 -0.76
CA GLU A 69 12.32 -18.05 0.19
C GLU A 69 13.40 -16.96 0.35
N ARG A 70 13.85 -16.35 -0.75
CA ARG A 70 14.84 -15.28 -0.71
C ARG A 70 14.31 -14.02 -0.04
N VAL A 71 13.07 -13.62 -0.33
CA VAL A 71 12.45 -12.47 0.33
C VAL A 71 12.30 -12.73 1.83
N VAL A 72 11.83 -13.91 2.24
CA VAL A 72 11.72 -14.27 3.67
C VAL A 72 13.07 -14.19 4.38
N ASN A 73 14.13 -14.71 3.78
CA ASN A 73 15.47 -14.67 4.40
C ASN A 73 16.07 -13.25 4.38
N GLY A 74 15.94 -12.51 3.27
CA GLY A 74 16.40 -11.13 3.18
C GLY A 74 15.70 -10.19 4.17
N LEU A 75 14.41 -10.41 4.45
CA LEU A 75 13.70 -9.66 5.50
C LEU A 75 14.26 -9.94 6.90
N LYS A 76 14.67 -11.19 7.18
CA LYS A 76 15.29 -11.55 8.47
C LYS A 76 16.67 -10.94 8.62
N ASP A 77 17.39 -10.74 7.52
CA ASP A 77 18.71 -10.13 7.56
C ASP A 77 18.69 -8.69 8.08
N PHE A 78 17.59 -7.94 7.94
CA PHE A 78 17.46 -6.61 8.56
C PHE A 78 17.63 -6.62 10.08
N VAL A 79 17.26 -7.72 10.75
CA VAL A 79 17.53 -7.87 12.19
C VAL A 79 19.04 -7.88 12.44
N LEU A 80 19.79 -8.63 11.63
CA LEU A 80 21.25 -8.71 11.74
C LEU A 80 21.90 -7.37 11.37
N LEU A 81 21.46 -6.74 10.29
CA LEU A 81 21.97 -5.43 9.85
C LEU A 81 21.76 -4.36 10.93
N SER A 82 20.57 -4.31 11.54
CA SER A 82 20.26 -3.34 12.60
C SER A 82 21.09 -3.52 13.88
N LEU A 83 21.51 -4.75 14.18
CA LEU A 83 22.21 -5.07 15.43
C LEU A 83 23.73 -5.10 15.29
N PHE A 84 24.25 -5.51 14.13
CA PHE A 84 25.66 -5.86 13.97
C PHE A 84 26.39 -5.07 12.88
N LEU A 85 25.69 -4.47 11.92
CA LEU A 85 26.36 -3.62 10.94
C LEU A 85 26.84 -2.34 11.62
N GLU A 86 28.09 -1.96 11.40
CA GLU A 86 28.70 -0.79 12.04
C GLU A 86 27.95 0.50 11.65
N PRO A 87 27.84 1.50 12.56
CA PRO A 87 27.11 2.74 12.29
C PRO A 87 27.56 3.44 11.00
N ASP A 88 28.87 3.57 10.78
CA ASP A 88 29.45 4.23 9.61
C ASP A 88 29.09 3.51 8.30
N GLU A 89 29.00 2.18 8.31
CA GLU A 89 28.58 1.41 7.13
C GLU A 89 27.08 1.54 6.88
N ARG A 90 26.26 1.67 7.93
CA ARG A 90 24.83 1.98 7.78
C ARG A 90 24.64 3.36 7.14
N GLU A 91 25.39 4.37 7.60
CA GLU A 91 25.33 5.73 7.06
C GLU A 91 25.67 5.73 5.56
N LYS A 92 26.78 5.09 5.17
CA LYS A 92 27.18 4.97 3.75
C LYS A 92 26.12 4.34 2.87
N ILE A 93 25.38 3.33 3.35
CA ILE A 93 24.29 2.71 2.56
C ILE A 93 23.24 3.75 2.19
N PHE A 94 22.83 4.61 3.13
CA PHE A 94 21.85 5.66 2.86
C PHE A 94 22.44 6.82 2.05
N GLU A 95 23.73 7.12 2.20
CA GLU A 95 24.43 8.08 1.34
C GLU A 95 24.54 7.62 -0.11
N GLU A 96 24.85 6.34 -0.34
CA GLU A 96 24.93 5.73 -1.67
C GLU A 96 23.56 5.66 -2.37
N LEU A 97 22.50 5.39 -1.60
CA LEU A 97 21.13 5.38 -2.10
C LEU A 97 20.66 6.81 -2.44
N GLY A 98 21.06 7.80 -1.65
CA GLY A 98 20.64 9.19 -1.81
C GLY A 98 19.21 9.42 -1.27
N PRO A 99 18.84 10.68 -0.99
CA PRO A 99 17.62 11.00 -0.24
C PRO A 99 16.33 10.66 -1.00
N GLU A 100 16.25 10.95 -2.29
CA GLU A 100 15.04 10.70 -3.10
C GLU A 100 14.74 9.20 -3.21
N GLU A 101 15.73 8.38 -3.58
CA GLU A 101 15.56 6.93 -3.67
C GLU A 101 15.35 6.28 -2.28
N THR A 102 15.94 6.86 -1.22
CA THR A 102 15.70 6.42 0.16
C THR A 102 14.22 6.51 0.53
N ASP A 103 13.58 7.65 0.27
CA ASP A 103 12.18 7.86 0.59
C ASP A 103 11.27 6.89 -0.18
N ASP A 104 11.53 6.72 -1.48
CA ASP A 104 10.77 5.79 -2.34
C ASP A 104 10.93 4.34 -1.91
N VAL A 105 12.15 3.90 -1.58
CA VAL A 105 12.44 2.53 -1.12
C VAL A 105 11.79 2.28 0.23
N LEU A 106 11.88 3.21 1.18
CA LEU A 106 11.24 3.07 2.49
C LEU A 106 9.70 3.03 2.35
N ALA A 107 9.11 3.88 1.51
CA ALA A 107 7.69 3.84 1.20
C ALA A 107 7.28 2.48 0.59
N ALA A 108 8.06 1.95 -0.35
CA ALA A 108 7.82 0.64 -0.95
C ALA A 108 7.93 -0.50 0.09
N MET A 109 8.86 -0.42 1.04
CA MET A 109 8.98 -1.39 2.15
C MET A 109 7.75 -1.34 3.07
N VAL A 110 7.26 -0.15 3.41
CA VAL A 110 6.04 0.02 4.21
C VAL A 110 4.82 -0.52 3.47
N ALA A 111 4.67 -0.20 2.18
CA ALA A 111 3.59 -0.71 1.35
C ALA A 111 3.62 -2.24 1.24
N PHE A 112 4.80 -2.84 1.02
CA PHE A 112 4.98 -4.28 1.00
C PHE A 112 4.59 -4.93 2.34
N GLY A 113 4.98 -4.31 3.47
CA GLY A 113 4.57 -4.74 4.81
C GLY A 113 3.07 -4.64 5.02
N TYR A 114 2.44 -3.52 4.64
CA TYR A 114 1.00 -3.30 4.76
C TYR A 114 0.20 -4.36 3.98
N LEU A 115 0.61 -4.65 2.75
CA LEU A 115 0.02 -5.72 1.93
C LEU A 115 0.22 -7.10 2.55
N GLY A 116 1.43 -7.39 3.05
CA GLY A 116 1.74 -8.66 3.72
C GLY A 116 0.99 -8.87 5.04
N LEU A 117 0.56 -7.79 5.68
CA LEU A 117 -0.31 -7.79 6.86
C LEU A 117 -1.81 -7.73 6.50
N HIS A 118 -2.16 -7.83 5.22
CA HIS A 118 -3.54 -7.77 4.73
C HIS A 118 -4.27 -6.48 5.16
N GLY A 119 -3.55 -5.37 5.23
CA GLY A 119 -4.12 -4.07 5.61
C GLY A 119 -4.38 -3.89 7.10
N ASP A 120 -3.88 -4.78 7.97
CA ASP A 120 -3.95 -4.67 9.43
C ASP A 120 -3.10 -3.48 9.92
N ARG A 121 -3.76 -2.31 9.97
CA ARG A 121 -3.15 -1.03 10.33
C ARG A 121 -2.62 -1.01 11.77
N PRO A 122 -3.39 -1.41 12.82
CA PRO A 122 -2.85 -1.43 14.19
C PRO A 122 -1.59 -2.28 14.34
N ARG A 123 -1.54 -3.41 13.62
CA ARG A 123 -0.35 -4.26 13.62
C ARG A 123 0.83 -3.59 12.92
N LEU A 124 0.60 -2.88 11.82
CA LEU A 124 1.65 -2.10 11.16
C LEU A 124 2.18 -0.98 12.06
N GLU A 125 1.30 -0.21 12.73
CA GLU A 125 1.66 0.83 13.70
C GLU A 125 2.58 0.24 14.79
N THR A 126 2.18 -0.87 15.39
CA THR A 126 2.98 -1.58 16.41
C THR A 126 4.37 -1.99 15.88
N CYS A 127 4.45 -2.50 14.65
CA CYS A 127 5.71 -2.88 14.03
C CYS A 127 6.65 -1.68 13.84
N ILE A 128 6.13 -0.53 13.39
CA ILE A 128 6.91 0.69 13.18
C ILE A 128 7.36 1.26 14.54
N GLU A 129 6.47 1.31 15.54
CA GLU A 129 6.81 1.75 16.90
C GLU A 129 7.97 0.94 17.47
N HIS A 130 7.90 -0.38 17.38
CA HIS A 130 8.97 -1.27 17.83
C HIS A 130 10.28 -1.03 17.08
N GLY A 131 10.23 -0.86 15.76
CA GLY A 131 11.42 -0.60 14.93
C GLY A 131 12.10 0.72 15.29
N VAL A 132 11.33 1.81 15.43
CA VAL A 132 11.84 3.13 15.82
C VAL A 132 12.39 3.10 17.25
N LEU A 133 11.68 2.44 18.18
CA LEU A 133 12.13 2.31 19.57
C LEU A 133 13.45 1.53 19.68
N GLN A 134 13.60 0.47 18.88
CA GLN A 134 14.85 -0.28 18.78
C GLN A 134 15.97 0.61 18.24
N GLY A 135 15.75 1.27 17.10
CA GLY A 135 16.74 2.15 16.47
C GLY A 135 17.19 3.29 17.39
N ALA A 136 16.26 3.97 18.06
CA ALA A 136 16.54 5.05 19.01
C ALA A 136 17.38 4.63 20.23
N ASN A 137 17.53 3.32 20.45
CA ASN A 137 18.23 2.73 21.59
C ASN A 137 19.48 1.91 21.21
N VAL A 138 19.82 1.75 19.92
CA VAL A 138 20.96 0.94 19.45
C VAL A 138 22.28 1.41 20.07
N ASP A 139 22.59 2.72 20.03
CA ASP A 139 23.88 3.26 20.49
C ASP A 139 23.87 3.73 21.97
N LYS A 140 22.72 3.59 22.65
CA LYS A 140 22.51 4.10 24.03
C LYS A 140 22.86 3.09 25.13
N LEU A 141 23.48 1.96 24.79
CA LEU A 141 23.95 1.00 25.79
C LEU A 141 25.07 1.57 26.68
N PHE A 142 25.79 2.60 26.21
CA PHE A 142 26.96 3.16 26.90
C PHE A 142 26.88 4.66 27.22
N GLN A 143 25.75 5.32 26.91
CA GLN A 143 25.57 6.74 27.17
C GLN A 143 24.63 7.00 28.36
N SER A 144 24.98 7.97 29.20
CA SER A 144 24.14 8.49 30.31
C SER A 144 22.93 9.29 29.81
N SER A 145 22.84 9.52 28.50
CA SER A 145 21.71 10.10 27.78
C SER A 145 20.57 9.09 27.76
N GLY A 146 19.50 9.35 28.51
CA GLY A 146 18.40 8.41 28.74
C GLY A 146 17.89 7.62 27.51
N ARG A 147 17.39 6.41 27.80
CA ARG A 147 16.83 5.48 26.80
C ARG A 147 15.46 5.98 26.35
N ALA A 148 15.17 5.83 25.05
CA ALA A 148 13.81 6.01 24.56
C ALA A 148 12.93 4.91 25.17
N THR A 149 11.78 5.30 25.73
CA THR A 149 10.84 4.38 26.38
C THR A 149 9.49 4.30 25.67
N ASN A 150 9.19 5.26 24.79
CA ASN A 150 7.92 5.33 24.08
C ASN A 150 8.14 5.90 22.67
N VAL A 151 7.39 5.35 21.72
CA VAL A 151 7.20 5.88 20.36
C VAL A 151 5.69 5.81 20.11
N ASP A 152 5.13 6.82 19.46
CA ASP A 152 3.72 6.88 19.10
C ASP A 152 3.63 6.99 17.57
N VAL A 153 2.95 6.05 16.93
CA VAL A 153 2.71 6.05 15.48
C VAL A 153 1.21 5.96 15.24
N SER A 154 0.68 6.97 14.55
CA SER A 154 -0.73 7.02 14.16
C SER A 154 -0.84 7.12 12.65
N ILE A 155 -1.39 6.09 12.01
CA ILE A 155 -1.63 6.05 10.57
C ILE A 155 -3.11 6.25 10.32
N TRP A 156 -3.46 7.16 9.41
CA TRP A 156 -4.85 7.38 8.99
C TRP A 156 -4.92 7.31 7.47
N VAL A 157 -5.83 6.48 6.97
CA VAL A 157 -6.06 6.29 5.55
C VAL A 157 -7.48 6.70 5.25
N ASP A 158 -7.63 7.81 4.54
CA ASP A 158 -8.91 8.29 4.05
C ASP A 158 -9.15 7.71 2.66
N TYR A 159 -10.24 6.96 2.52
CA TYR A 159 -10.68 6.46 1.23
C TYR A 159 -11.66 7.45 0.62
N ASN A 160 -11.21 8.21 -0.38
CA ASN A 160 -12.11 8.99 -1.21
C ASN A 160 -12.85 8.03 -2.16
N THR A 161 -13.92 7.42 -1.67
CA THR A 161 -14.77 6.56 -2.50
C THR A 161 -15.62 7.46 -3.37
N ASP A 162 -15.40 7.43 -4.67
CA ASP A 162 -16.31 8.05 -5.63
C ASP A 162 -17.64 7.30 -5.60
N ILE A 163 -18.54 7.76 -4.74
CA ILE A 163 -19.84 7.15 -4.47
C ILE A 163 -20.67 7.05 -5.76
N GLU A 164 -20.63 8.06 -6.63
CA GLU A 164 -21.35 8.03 -7.91
C GLU A 164 -20.82 6.94 -8.83
N LYS A 165 -19.49 6.83 -8.96
CA LYS A 165 -18.88 5.77 -9.77
C LYS A 165 -19.14 4.38 -9.19
N LEU A 166 -19.14 4.27 -7.87
CA LEU A 166 -19.44 3.02 -7.18
C LEU A 166 -20.90 2.60 -7.37
N TYR A 167 -21.83 3.56 -7.34
CA TYR A 167 -23.26 3.32 -7.60
C TYR A 167 -23.52 2.93 -9.05
N ARG A 168 -22.84 3.56 -10.03
CA ARG A 168 -22.94 3.11 -11.44
C ARG A 168 -22.49 1.67 -11.63
N ARG A 169 -21.39 1.27 -10.97
CA ARG A 169 -20.92 -0.14 -10.99
C ARG A 169 -21.95 -1.08 -10.36
N PHE A 170 -22.62 -0.63 -9.29
CA PHE A 170 -23.72 -1.35 -8.66
C PHE A 170 -24.91 -1.54 -9.63
N GLU A 171 -25.40 -0.47 -10.25
CA GLU A 171 -26.50 -0.53 -11.23
C GLU A 171 -26.16 -1.38 -12.45
N ASP A 172 -24.92 -1.31 -12.93
CA ASP A 172 -24.42 -2.12 -14.05
C ASP A 172 -24.26 -3.62 -13.68
N GLY A 173 -24.48 -3.99 -12.42
CA GLY A 173 -24.41 -5.35 -11.92
C GLY A 173 -22.98 -5.90 -11.84
N GLN A 174 -21.97 -5.03 -11.70
CA GLN A 174 -20.59 -5.42 -11.49
C GLN A 174 -20.38 -5.92 -10.05
N GLU A 175 -19.37 -6.77 -9.86
CA GLU A 175 -19.00 -7.20 -8.51
C GLU A 175 -18.43 -6.02 -7.70
N LEU A 176 -18.97 -5.85 -6.50
CA LEU A 176 -18.50 -4.92 -5.49
C LEU A 176 -18.02 -5.71 -4.27
N THR A 177 -16.99 -5.20 -3.61
CA THR A 177 -16.52 -5.71 -2.32
C THR A 177 -17.44 -5.26 -1.19
N ASP A 178 -17.41 -5.96 -0.05
CA ASP A 178 -18.19 -5.60 1.15
C ASP A 178 -17.90 -4.18 1.64
N ALA A 179 -16.65 -3.72 1.47
CA ALA A 179 -16.25 -2.36 1.83
C ALA A 179 -16.92 -1.31 0.91
N GLU A 180 -17.02 -1.61 -0.37
CA GLU A 180 -17.70 -0.78 -1.38
C GLU A 180 -19.23 -0.78 -1.16
N ILE A 181 -19.85 -1.95 -0.95
CA ILE A 181 -21.28 -2.04 -0.59
C ILE A 181 -21.54 -1.25 0.70
N GLY A 182 -20.69 -1.43 1.71
CA GLY A 182 -20.78 -0.68 2.96
C GLY A 182 -20.60 0.83 2.78
N ALA A 183 -19.82 1.27 1.79
CA ALA A 183 -19.68 2.69 1.47
C ALA A 183 -20.97 3.27 0.85
N LEU A 184 -21.63 2.54 -0.06
CA LEU A 184 -22.90 2.94 -0.66
C LEU A 184 -24.04 3.03 0.37
N VAL A 185 -24.12 2.07 1.29
CA VAL A 185 -25.12 2.08 2.37
C VAL A 185 -24.91 3.27 3.32
N ARG A 186 -23.65 3.58 3.68
CA ARG A 186 -23.35 4.75 4.53
C ARG A 186 -23.63 6.08 3.82
N ALA A 187 -23.45 6.12 2.51
CA ALA A 187 -23.78 7.28 1.70
C ALA A 187 -25.30 7.46 1.50
N GLY A 188 -26.10 6.42 1.76
CA GLY A 188 -27.55 6.44 1.58
C GLY A 188 -28.00 6.21 0.14
N GLU A 189 -27.09 5.80 -0.74
CA GLU A 189 -27.40 5.48 -2.14
C GLU A 189 -28.08 4.11 -2.30
N ILE A 190 -27.90 3.21 -1.32
CA ILE A 190 -28.54 1.89 -1.30
C ILE A 190 -29.32 1.71 0.01
N GLY A 191 -30.59 1.34 -0.11
CA GLY A 191 -31.52 1.06 1.00
C GLY A 191 -31.62 -0.42 1.39
N GLY A 192 -32.39 -0.70 2.44
CA GLY A 192 -32.57 -2.06 2.96
C GLY A 192 -33.15 -3.06 1.95
N ASP A 193 -34.06 -2.60 1.10
CA ASP A 193 -34.75 -3.44 0.11
C ASP A 193 -33.79 -3.90 -1.02
N GLU A 194 -32.88 -3.02 -1.43
CA GLU A 194 -31.88 -3.30 -2.47
C GLU A 194 -30.75 -4.22 -1.96
N ILE A 195 -30.47 -4.17 -0.64
CA ILE A 195 -29.56 -5.12 0.01
C ILE A 195 -30.19 -6.52 0.07
N GLU A 196 -31.50 -6.60 0.33
CA GLU A 196 -32.23 -7.88 0.35
C GLU A 196 -32.26 -8.51 -1.06
N GLU A 197 -32.43 -7.70 -2.10
CA GLU A 197 -32.36 -8.14 -3.50
C GLU A 197 -30.97 -8.66 -3.90
N LEU A 198 -29.89 -8.08 -3.36
CA LEU A 198 -28.52 -8.60 -3.55
C LEU A 198 -28.31 -9.98 -2.91
N VAL A 199 -28.88 -10.18 -1.71
CA VAL A 199 -28.80 -11.44 -0.95
C VAL A 199 -29.60 -12.55 -1.64
N GLU A 200 -30.74 -12.19 -2.25
CA GLU A 200 -31.62 -13.13 -2.96
C GLU A 200 -31.20 -13.38 -4.41
N SER A 201 -30.33 -12.56 -4.99
CA SER A 201 -29.89 -12.74 -6.38
C SER A 201 -29.04 -14.01 -6.56
N PRO A 202 -29.22 -14.75 -7.67
CA PRO A 202 -28.42 -15.94 -7.97
C PRO A 202 -26.96 -15.62 -8.32
N ARG A 203 -26.57 -14.33 -8.32
CA ARG A 203 -25.18 -13.88 -8.51
C ARG A 203 -24.31 -14.14 -7.29
N GLY A 204 -24.91 -14.44 -6.14
CA GLY A 204 -24.20 -14.83 -4.92
C GLY A 204 -23.43 -13.68 -4.29
N PHE A 205 -23.55 -13.54 -2.97
CA PHE A 205 -22.50 -12.87 -2.21
C PHE A 205 -21.16 -13.56 -2.54
N PRO A 206 -20.09 -12.85 -2.91
CA PRO A 206 -18.78 -13.48 -2.99
C PRO A 206 -18.50 -14.09 -1.62
N GLY A 207 -18.52 -15.41 -1.59
CA GLY A 207 -18.48 -16.19 -0.36
C GLY A 207 -17.30 -15.75 0.49
N VAL A 208 -17.60 -15.52 1.77
CA VAL A 208 -16.67 -15.33 2.87
C VAL A 208 -15.40 -16.17 2.67
N PHE A 209 -14.29 -15.54 2.26
CA PHE A 209 -12.95 -16.04 2.58
C PHE A 209 -12.54 -15.48 3.95
N ALA A 210 -13.30 -15.84 4.97
CA ALA A 210 -12.72 -15.92 6.31
C ALA A 210 -11.79 -17.13 6.27
N GLY A 211 -10.48 -16.88 6.36
CA GLY A 211 -9.48 -17.93 6.48
C GLY A 211 -9.89 -18.92 7.57
N ARG A 212 -10.35 -20.10 7.15
CA ARG A 212 -10.61 -21.21 8.05
C ARG A 212 -9.25 -21.67 8.55
N GLY A 213 -8.97 -21.42 9.83
CA GLY A 213 -7.87 -22.07 10.52
C GLY A 213 -7.97 -23.58 10.30
N SER A 214 -6.97 -24.15 9.66
CA SER A 214 -6.72 -25.58 9.66
C SER A 214 -6.26 -25.97 11.06
N VAL A 215 -7.19 -26.49 11.85
CA VAL A 215 -6.86 -27.45 12.90
C VAL A 215 -6.86 -28.82 12.22
N ASP A 216 -5.66 -29.35 12.02
CA ASP A 216 -5.27 -30.74 12.29
C ASP A 216 -3.75 -30.79 12.48
#